data_AF-G8S6M5-F1
#
_entry.id   AF-G8S6M5-F1
#
_cell.length_a   1.000
_cell.length_b   1.000
_cell.length_c   1.000
_cell.angle_alpha   90.00
_cell.angle_beta   90.00
_cell.angle_gamma   90.00
#
_symmetry.space_group_name_H-M   'P 1'
#
loop_
_entity.id
_entity.type
_entity.pdbx_description
1 polymer ?
#
loop_
_entity_poly.entity_id
_entity_poly.type
_entity_poly.pdbx_seq_one_letter_code
_entity_poly.pdbx_strand_id
1 'polypeptide(L)'
;MGNYVSIKSSPSELINVADRLRDHGISLTANVRAIKLDIVEHENRGDTFPSDKFTDGFVPKNYKKPVPGPVPGQDIPANEALMQGAEAVAARLQEVGEYVGKAMVNYDVTDLENAGDIVKHTATAKRV
;
A
#
# COMPACT_ATOMS: atom_id res chain seq x y z
N MET A 1 29.36 9.36 19.97
CA MET A 1 29.62 8.91 18.59
C MET A 1 28.29 8.44 18.02
N GLY A 2 27.57 9.32 17.31
CA GLY A 2 26.33 8.94 16.62
C GLY A 2 26.68 8.24 15.33
N ASN A 3 26.13 7.05 15.10
CA ASN A 3 26.26 6.37 13.81
C ASN A 3 25.56 7.23 12.75
N TYR A 4 26.34 7.89 11.91
CA TYR A 4 25.84 8.49 10.66
C TYR A 4 25.26 7.34 9.83
N VAL A 5 23.94 7.37 9.61
CA VAL A 5 23.29 6.48 8.65
C VAL A 5 23.78 6.91 7.27
N SER A 6 24.81 6.22 6.77
CA SER A 6 25.29 6.43 5.39
C SER A 6 24.22 5.91 4.43
N ILE A 7 23.35 6.80 3.96
CA ILE A 7 22.43 6.51 2.87
C ILE A 7 23.29 6.42 1.61
N LYS A 8 23.54 5.19 1.14
CA LYS A 8 24.35 4.90 -0.07
C LYS A 8 23.60 5.21 -1.38
N SER A 9 22.32 5.55 -1.29
CA SER A 9 21.41 5.90 -2.39
C SER A 9 21.00 7.36 -2.24
N SER A 10 20.75 8.08 -3.34
CA SER A 10 20.30 9.47 -3.22
C SER A 10 18.92 9.51 -2.53
N PRO A 11 18.68 10.38 -1.54
CA PRO A 11 17.34 10.56 -0.93
C PRO A 11 16.25 10.79 -1.97
N SER A 12 16.58 11.50 -3.07
CA SER A 12 15.67 11.73 -4.19
C SER A 12 15.29 10.45 -4.94
N GLU A 13 16.21 9.48 -5.08
CA GLU A 13 15.90 8.18 -5.69
C GLU A 13 14.92 7.38 -4.83
N LEU A 14 15.10 7.41 -3.50
CA LEU A 14 14.22 6.73 -2.55
C LEU A 14 12.83 7.38 -2.52
N ILE A 15 12.74 8.71 -2.58
CA ILE A 15 11.48 9.44 -2.74
C ILE A 15 10.78 9.04 -4.05
N ASN A 16 11.51 9.02 -5.18
CA ASN A 16 10.95 8.61 -6.47
C ASN A 16 10.45 7.15 -6.48
N VAL A 17 11.06 6.24 -5.73
CA VAL A 17 10.54 4.88 -5.56
C VAL A 17 9.29 4.87 -4.68
N ALA A 18 9.30 5.63 -3.59
CA ALA A 18 8.17 5.76 -2.67
C ALA A 18 6.92 6.33 -3.34
N ASP A 19 7.08 7.39 -4.15
CA ASP A 19 5.99 8.00 -4.92
C ASP A 19 5.42 7.00 -5.94
N ARG A 20 6.29 6.26 -6.65
CA ARG A 20 5.81 5.20 -7.57
C ARG A 20 5.03 4.10 -6.85
N LEU A 21 5.47 3.67 -5.66
CA LEU A 21 4.75 2.68 -4.86
C LEU A 21 3.39 3.21 -4.41
N ARG A 22 3.34 4.47 -3.98
CA ARG A 22 2.10 5.15 -3.61
C ARG A 22 1.15 5.25 -4.80
N ASP A 23 1.63 5.71 -5.96
CA ASP A 23 0.82 5.85 -7.18
C ASP A 23 0.29 4.50 -7.66
N HIS A 24 1.12 3.46 -7.62
CA HIS A 24 0.68 2.08 -7.90
C HIS A 24 -0.38 1.62 -6.90
N GLY A 25 -0.22 1.94 -5.61
CA GLY A 25 -1.22 1.65 -4.59
C GLY A 25 -2.55 2.37 -4.84
N ILE A 26 -2.52 3.64 -5.22
CA ILE A 26 -3.72 4.44 -5.57
C ILE A 26 -4.42 3.83 -6.80
N SER A 27 -3.65 3.55 -7.85
CA SER A 27 -4.17 2.94 -9.09
C SER A 27 -4.77 1.56 -8.81
N LEU A 28 -4.08 0.72 -8.04
CA LEU A 28 -4.59 -0.59 -7.65
C LEU A 28 -5.88 -0.48 -6.84
N THR A 29 -5.97 0.45 -5.89
CA THR A 29 -7.21 0.69 -5.13
C THR A 29 -8.37 1.10 -6.04
N ALA A 30 -8.13 2.01 -6.98
CA ALA A 30 -9.15 2.44 -7.94
C ALA A 30 -9.63 1.26 -8.81
N ASN A 31 -8.70 0.46 -9.33
CA ASN A 31 -9.00 -0.70 -10.17
C ASN A 31 -9.77 -1.78 -9.39
N VAL A 32 -9.33 -2.11 -8.17
CA VAL A 32 -10.02 -3.10 -7.32
C VAL A 32 -11.44 -2.63 -6.99
N ARG A 33 -11.65 -1.35 -6.68
CA ARG A 33 -12.99 -0.80 -6.43
C ARG A 33 -13.88 -0.85 -7.67
N ALA A 34 -13.35 -0.48 -8.84
CA ALA A 34 -14.10 -0.51 -10.08
C ALA A 34 -14.52 -1.96 -10.43
N ILE A 35 -13.59 -2.91 -10.34
CA ILE A 35 -13.86 -4.33 -10.60
C ILE A 35 -14.86 -4.89 -9.59
N LYS A 36 -14.74 -4.54 -8.31
CA LYS A 36 -15.69 -4.97 -7.27
C LYS A 36 -17.11 -4.48 -7.56
N LEU A 37 -17.26 -3.21 -7.97
CA LEU A 37 -18.56 -2.67 -8.35
C LEU A 37 -19.14 -3.42 -9.55
N ASP A 38 -18.32 -3.68 -10.57
CA ASP A 38 -18.72 -4.45 -11.76
C ASP A 38 -19.14 -5.89 -11.42
N ILE A 39 -18.38 -6.58 -10.57
CA ILE A 39 -18.72 -7.94 -10.09
C ILE A 39 -20.06 -7.93 -9.34
N VAL A 40 -20.25 -7.00 -8.39
CA VAL A 40 -21.50 -6.91 -7.62
C VAL A 40 -22.68 -6.58 -8.53
N GLU A 41 -22.49 -5.68 -9.50
CA GLU A 41 -23.51 -5.35 -10.48
C GLU A 41 -23.88 -6.57 -11.32
N HIS A 42 -22.90 -7.32 -11.81
CA HIS A 42 -23.13 -8.57 -12.51
C HIS A 42 -23.85 -9.59 -11.63
N GLU A 43 -23.40 -9.84 -10.40
CA GLU A 43 -24.06 -10.78 -9.48
C GLU A 43 -25.54 -10.44 -9.24
N ASN A 44 -25.88 -9.15 -9.16
CA ASN A 44 -27.25 -8.68 -8.94
C ASN A 44 -28.16 -8.84 -10.18
N ARG A 45 -27.60 -8.99 -11.39
CA ARG A 45 -28.38 -9.20 -12.63
C ARG A 45 -28.96 -10.62 -12.75
N GLY A 46 -28.68 -11.52 -11.81
CA GLY A 46 -29.36 -12.83 -11.68
C GLY A 46 -28.80 -13.96 -12.56
N ASP A 47 -28.22 -13.65 -13.72
CA ASP A 47 -27.72 -14.65 -14.68
C ASP A 47 -26.20 -14.87 -14.65
N THR A 48 -25.48 -14.30 -13.69
CA THR A 48 -24.00 -14.37 -13.65
C THR A 48 -23.46 -15.78 -13.41
N PHE A 49 -24.24 -16.63 -12.73
CA PHE A 49 -23.94 -18.05 -12.57
C PHE A 49 -25.16 -18.86 -12.99
N PRO A 50 -25.37 -19.10 -14.30
CA PRO A 50 -26.45 -19.96 -14.76
C PRO A 50 -26.22 -21.38 -14.23
N SER A 51 -27.28 -22.07 -13.81
CA SER A 51 -27.16 -23.43 -13.27
C SER A 51 -26.69 -24.40 -14.36
N ASP A 52 -25.49 -24.95 -14.16
CA ASP A 52 -24.89 -25.97 -15.01
C ASP A 52 -23.97 -26.88 -14.17
N LYS A 53 -23.45 -27.94 -14.79
CA LYS A 53 -22.59 -28.93 -14.11
C LYS A 53 -21.34 -28.30 -13.46
N PHE A 54 -20.84 -27.19 -13.99
CA PHE A 54 -19.70 -26.48 -13.46
C PHE A 54 -20.11 -25.54 -12.33
N THR A 55 -21.07 -24.64 -12.54
CA THR A 55 -21.49 -23.62 -11.58
C THR A 55 -22.13 -24.24 -10.33
N ASP A 56 -22.92 -25.31 -10.48
CA ASP A 56 -23.52 -26.05 -9.36
C ASP A 56 -22.45 -26.64 -8.43
N GLY A 57 -21.28 -26.98 -8.98
CA GLY A 57 -20.13 -27.45 -8.20
C GLY A 57 -19.23 -26.31 -7.72
N PHE A 58 -18.97 -25.32 -8.56
CA PHE A 58 -18.00 -24.26 -8.33
C PHE A 58 -18.51 -23.22 -7.32
N VAL A 59 -19.75 -22.78 -7.46
CA VAL A 59 -20.31 -21.69 -6.64
C VAL A 59 -20.30 -22.04 -5.15
N PRO A 60 -20.87 -23.16 -4.68
CA PRO A 60 -20.87 -23.46 -3.24
C PRO A 60 -19.51 -23.92 -2.72
N LYS A 61 -18.68 -24.60 -3.54
CA LYS A 61 -17.42 -25.20 -3.08
C LYS A 61 -16.21 -24.26 -3.14
N ASN A 62 -16.25 -23.24 -4.00
CA ASN A 62 -15.14 -22.34 -4.21
C ASN A 62 -15.56 -20.88 -4.06
N TYR A 63 -16.54 -20.43 -4.85
CA TYR A 63 -16.86 -19.01 -4.96
C TYR A 63 -17.49 -18.42 -3.69
N LYS A 64 -18.53 -19.07 -3.17
CA LYS A 64 -19.25 -18.70 -1.93
C LYS A 64 -18.87 -19.59 -0.74
N LYS A 65 -17.75 -20.31 -0.83
CA LYS A 65 -17.27 -21.15 0.27
C LYS A 65 -17.02 -20.26 1.50
N PRO A 66 -17.55 -20.61 2.69
CA PRO A 66 -17.23 -19.90 3.92
C PRO A 66 -15.73 -19.99 4.21
N VAL A 67 -15.10 -18.84 4.46
CA VAL A 67 -13.71 -18.72 4.90
C VAL A 67 -13.62 -17.74 6.07
N PRO A 68 -12.60 -17.87 6.94
CA PRO A 68 -12.40 -16.94 8.04
C PRO A 68 -12.30 -15.49 7.53
N GLY A 69 -13.13 -14.63 8.09
CA GLY A 69 -13.12 -13.20 7.82
C GLY A 69 -12.10 -12.44 8.66
N PRO A 70 -12.00 -11.11 8.47
CA PRO A 70 -11.10 -10.26 9.23
C PRO A 70 -11.49 -10.10 10.70
N VAL A 71 -12.76 -10.38 11.05
CA VAL A 71 -13.26 -10.35 12.42
C VAL A 71 -13.20 -11.76 13.00
N PRO A 72 -12.60 -11.97 14.19
CA PRO A 72 -12.53 -13.28 14.82
C PRO A 72 -13.94 -13.89 15.01
N GLY A 73 -14.12 -15.13 14.55
CA GLY A 73 -15.38 -15.86 14.65
C GLY A 73 -16.42 -15.50 13.58
N GLN A 74 -16.11 -14.59 12.64
CA GLN A 74 -16.94 -14.32 11.48
C GLN A 74 -16.39 -15.06 10.26
N ASP A 75 -17.24 -15.84 9.60
CA ASP A 75 -16.95 -16.35 8.26
C ASP A 75 -17.57 -15.43 7.21
N ILE A 76 -16.86 -15.26 6.10
CA ILE A 76 -17.33 -14.54 4.91
C ILE A 76 -17.19 -15.45 3.67
N PRO A 77 -17.94 -15.18 2.59
CA PRO A 77 -17.74 -15.85 1.32
C PRO A 77 -16.30 -15.68 0.78
N ALA A 78 -15.73 -16.71 0.17
CA ALA A 78 -14.37 -16.68 -0.37
C ALA A 78 -14.14 -15.58 -1.42
N ASN A 79 -15.12 -15.30 -2.28
CA ASN A 79 -15.07 -14.18 -3.22
C ASN A 79 -14.95 -12.84 -2.49
N GLU A 80 -15.70 -12.65 -1.40
CA GLU A 80 -15.63 -11.44 -0.58
C GLU A 80 -14.28 -11.32 0.13
N ALA A 81 -13.77 -12.41 0.70
CA ALA A 81 -12.45 -12.45 1.32
C ALA A 81 -11.33 -12.08 0.35
N LEU A 82 -11.41 -12.56 -0.90
CA LEU A 82 -10.44 -12.23 -1.94
C LEU A 82 -10.48 -10.74 -2.29
N MET A 83 -11.67 -10.15 -2.42
CA MET A 83 -11.84 -8.72 -2.68
C MET A 83 -11.28 -7.88 -1.54
N GLN A 84 -11.57 -8.24 -0.29
CA GLN A 84 -11.02 -7.55 0.89
C GLN A 84 -9.48 -7.67 0.94
N GLY A 85 -8.92 -8.84 0.59
CA GLY A 85 -7.48 -9.04 0.50
C GLY A 85 -6.81 -8.16 -0.56
N ALA A 86 -7.42 -8.02 -1.74
CA ALA A 86 -6.92 -7.15 -2.79
C ALA A 86 -6.91 -5.66 -2.37
N GLU A 87 -7.98 -5.21 -1.70
CA GLU A 87 -8.06 -3.86 -1.12
C GLU A 87 -6.95 -3.64 -0.07
N ALA A 88 -6.71 -4.64 0.79
CA ALA A 88 -5.67 -4.56 1.83
C ALA A 88 -4.25 -4.46 1.23
N VAL A 89 -3.94 -5.21 0.17
CA VAL A 89 -2.65 -5.10 -0.53
C VAL A 89 -2.46 -3.70 -1.12
N ALA A 90 -3.50 -3.16 -1.75
CA ALA A 90 -3.45 -1.81 -2.31
C ALA A 90 -3.22 -0.75 -1.23
N ALA A 91 -3.90 -0.86 -0.08
CA ALA A 91 -3.68 0.02 1.06
C ALA A 91 -2.26 -0.07 1.60
N ARG A 92 -1.69 -1.29 1.71
CA ARG A 92 -0.31 -1.48 2.17
C ARG A 92 0.73 -0.85 1.24
N LEU A 93 0.51 -0.88 -0.07
CA LEU A 93 1.40 -0.19 -1.03
C LEU A 93 1.40 1.32 -0.82
N GLN A 94 0.22 1.91 -0.55
CA GLN A 94 0.10 3.33 -0.23
C GLN A 94 0.80 3.67 1.10
N GLU A 95 0.55 2.89 2.15
CA GLU A 95 1.20 3.09 3.46
C GLU A 95 2.72 3.02 3.38
N VAL A 96 3.27 2.06 2.64
CA VAL A 96 4.72 1.93 2.44
C VAL A 96 5.27 3.13 1.70
N GLY A 97 4.62 3.57 0.61
CA GLY A 97 5.02 4.75 -0.13
C GLY A 97 5.00 6.02 0.74
N GLU A 98 3.94 6.22 1.52
CA GLU A 98 3.85 7.36 2.43
C GLU A 98 4.91 7.32 3.54
N TYR A 99 5.14 6.14 4.14
CA TYR A 99 6.12 5.98 5.20
C TYR A 99 7.54 6.31 4.70
N VAL A 100 7.92 5.76 3.55
CA VAL A 100 9.25 6.01 2.97
C VAL A 100 9.39 7.48 2.56
N GLY A 101 8.38 8.07 1.93
CA GLY A 101 8.39 9.50 1.58
C GLY A 101 8.57 10.40 2.81
N LYS A 102 7.79 10.16 3.88
CA LYS A 102 7.91 10.90 5.14
C LYS A 102 9.28 10.71 5.80
N ALA A 103 9.80 9.48 5.82
CA ALA A 103 11.11 9.20 6.38
C ALA A 103 12.21 9.98 5.64
N MET A 104 12.18 10.01 4.31
CA MET A 104 13.19 10.72 3.51
C MET A 104 13.10 12.24 3.64
N VAL A 105 11.90 12.82 3.71
CA VAL A 105 11.74 14.26 4.00
C VAL A 105 12.33 14.61 5.37
N ASN A 106 12.10 13.77 6.38
CA ASN A 106 12.68 13.99 7.71
C ASN A 106 14.21 13.89 7.67
N TYR A 107 14.78 13.00 6.85
CA TYR A 107 16.23 12.94 6.65
C TYR A 107 16.77 14.20 5.98
N ASP A 108 16.15 14.69 4.90
CA ASP A 108 16.58 15.92 4.22
C ASP A 108 16.53 17.13 5.16
N VAL A 109 15.49 17.27 5.98
CA VAL A 109 15.40 18.33 7.00
C VAL A 109 16.52 18.21 8.03
N THR A 110 16.75 17.00 8.55
CA THR A 110 17.80 16.74 9.55
C THR A 110 19.19 17.01 8.99
N ASP A 111 19.45 16.64 7.74
CA ASP A 111 20.72 16.91 7.06
C ASP A 111 20.91 18.41 6.79
N LEU A 112 19.85 19.14 6.39
CA LEU A 112 19.89 20.60 6.23
C LEU A 112 20.14 21.33 7.55
N GLU A 113 19.49 20.91 8.63
CA GLU A 113 19.71 21.47 9.97
C GLU A 113 21.14 21.21 10.46
N ASN A 114 21.64 19.97 10.32
CA ASN A 114 23.01 19.62 10.68
C ASN A 114 24.04 20.36 9.80
N ALA A 115 23.79 20.52 8.50
CA ALA A 115 24.66 21.29 7.62
C ALA A 115 24.68 22.78 8.01
N GLY A 116 23.53 23.36 8.36
CA GLY A 116 23.42 24.72 8.86
C GLY A 116 24.20 24.95 10.15
N ASP A 117 24.16 23.99 11.08
CA ASP A 117 24.90 24.07 12.34
C ASP A 117 26.41 23.87 12.15
N ILE A 118 26.83 22.95 11.26
CA ILE A 118 28.24 22.79 10.90
C ILE A 118 28.80 24.06 10.26
N VAL A 119 28.05 24.72 9.36
CA VAL A 119 28.45 25.99 8.73
C VAL A 119 28.57 27.12 9.76
N LYS A 120 27.64 27.22 10.72
CA LYS A 120 27.72 28.21 11.82
C LYS A 120 28.93 27.98 12.72
N HIS A 121 29.23 26.73 13.07
CA HIS A 121 30.38 26.39 13.91
C HIS A 121 31.72 26.59 13.20
N THR A 122 31.83 26.28 11.90
CA THR A 122 33.06 26.54 11.12
C THR A 122 33.27 28.02 10.81
N ALA A 123 32.21 28.81 10.62
CA ALA A 123 32.32 30.27 10.45
C ALA A 123 32.80 30.99 11.73
N THR A 124 32.42 30.47 12.90
CA THR A 124 32.85 31.02 14.20
C THR A 124 34.32 30.69 14.50
N ALA A 125 34.79 29.50 14.12
CA ALA A 125 36.19 29.08 14.30
C ALA A 125 37.20 29.85 13.43
N LYS A 126 36.76 30.49 12.33
CA LYS A 126 37.62 31.30 11.44
C LYS A 126 37.80 32.76 11.88
N ARG A 127 37.12 33.21 12.94
CA ARG A 127 37.15 34.60 13.44
C ARG A 127 38.02 34.79 14.69
N VAL A 128 38.83 33.80 15.07
CA VAL A 128 39.80 33.89 16.17
C VAL A 128 41.22 33.86 15.60
#